data_AF-T2CBM9-F1
#
_entry.id   AF-T2CBM9-F1
#
_cell.length_a   1.000
_cell.length_b   1.000
_cell.length_c   1.000
_cell.angle_alpha   90.00
_cell.angle_beta   90.00
_cell.angle_gamma   90.00
#
_symmetry.space_group_name_H-M   'P 1'
#
loop_
_entity.id
_entity.type
_entity.pdbx_description
1 polymer ?
#
loop_
_entity_poly.entity_id
_entity_poly.type
_entity_poly.pdbx_seq_one_letter_code
_entity_poly.pdbx_strand_id
1 'polypeptide(L)'
;LARYGEKEWYFFSPRDRKYPNGSRPNRAAGSGYWKATGADKPIGQPKALAIKKALVFYAGKAPKGEKTNWIMHEYRLADVDRSARKKGNGLR
;
A
#
# COMPACT_ATOMS: atom_id res chain seq x y z
N LEU A 1 -11.23 -2.80 29.66
CA LEU A 1 -11.69 -2.81 28.26
C LEU A 1 -10.53 -2.42 27.37
N ALA A 2 -10.22 -3.22 26.35
CA ALA A 2 -9.08 -2.96 25.46
C ALA A 2 -9.38 -1.75 24.56
N ARG A 3 -8.51 -0.73 24.58
CA ARG A 3 -8.63 0.58 23.91
C ARG A 3 -8.47 0.54 22.38
N TYR A 4 -8.72 -0.58 21.73
CA TYR A 4 -8.62 -0.67 20.27
C TYR A 4 -9.89 -0.09 19.64
N GLY A 5 -9.76 0.89 18.72
CA GLY A 5 -10.88 1.40 17.91
C GLY A 5 -11.38 2.82 18.22
N GLU A 6 -10.83 3.53 19.21
CA GLU A 6 -11.25 4.92 19.49
C GLU A 6 -10.63 5.95 18.53
N LYS A 7 -9.43 5.66 18.00
CA LYS A 7 -8.65 6.61 17.17
C LYS A 7 -8.05 5.99 15.91
N GLU A 8 -7.93 4.67 15.85
CA GLU A 8 -7.31 3.94 14.74
C GLU A 8 -8.06 2.64 14.48
N TRP A 9 -8.13 2.26 13.21
CA TRP A 9 -8.75 1.02 12.76
C TRP A 9 -7.76 0.23 11.88
N TYR A 10 -7.84 -1.09 11.97
CA TYR A 10 -6.94 -2.01 11.31
C TYR A 10 -7.75 -2.96 10.43
N PHE A 11 -7.28 -3.17 9.19
CA PHE A 11 -7.95 -4.00 8.21
C PHE A 11 -6.93 -4.82 7.41
N PHE A 12 -7.32 -6.02 7.00
CA PHE A 12 -6.65 -6.73 5.92
C PHE A 12 -7.39 -6.47 4.62
N SER A 13 -6.65 -6.04 3.59
CA SER A 13 -7.21 -5.79 2.25
C SER A 13 -6.36 -6.47 1.18
N PRO A 14 -6.97 -7.10 0.17
CA PRO A 14 -6.23 -7.55 -1.01
C PRO A 14 -5.47 -6.39 -1.66
N ARG A 15 -4.23 -6.64 -2.09
CA ARG A 15 -3.43 -5.65 -2.81
C ARG A 15 -3.70 -5.76 -4.30
N ASP A 16 -4.71 -5.03 -4.77
CA ASP A 16 -5.03 -4.93 -6.19
C ASP A 16 -3.95 -4.15 -6.96
N ARG A 17 -3.65 -4.59 -8.19
CA ARG A 17 -2.66 -3.95 -9.06
C ARG A 17 -3.37 -3.01 -10.02
N LYS A 18 -2.86 -1.79 -10.17
CA LYS A 18 -3.37 -0.83 -11.17
C LYS A 18 -3.17 -1.33 -12.61
N TYR A 19 -2.09 -2.07 -12.84
CA TYR A 19 -1.76 -2.64 -14.16
C TYR A 19 -1.41 -4.12 -14.00
N PRO A 20 -1.81 -5.01 -14.94
CA PRO A 20 -1.58 -6.46 -14.81
C PRO A 20 -0.14 -6.86 -14.47
N ASN A 21 0.84 -6.20 -15.08
CA ASN A 21 2.27 -6.43 -14.88
C ASN A 21 2.97 -5.33 -14.06
N GLY A 22 2.21 -4.40 -13.47
CA GLY A 22 2.76 -3.28 -12.70
C GLY A 22 2.93 -3.60 -11.21
N SER A 23 3.91 -2.97 -10.57
CA SER A 23 4.08 -2.98 -9.11
C SER A 23 3.18 -1.96 -8.40
N ARG A 24 2.58 -1.04 -9.15
CA ARG A 24 1.75 0.05 -8.63
C ARG A 24 0.39 -0.49 -8.20
N PRO A 25 0.00 -0.37 -6.92
CA PRO A 25 -1.31 -0.80 -6.48
C PRO A 25 -2.40 0.14 -6.98
N ASN A 26 -3.60 -0.41 -7.18
CA ASN A 26 -4.81 0.38 -7.40
C ASN A 26 -5.21 1.03 -6.08
N ARG A 27 -5.54 2.32 -6.14
CA ARG A 27 -5.79 3.16 -4.97
C ARG A 27 -7.04 4.02 -5.09
N ALA A 28 -7.85 3.77 -6.12
CA ALA A 28 -9.20 4.33 -6.15
C ALA A 28 -10.03 3.68 -5.04
N ALA A 29 -10.82 4.47 -4.32
CA ALA A 29 -11.68 3.98 -3.26
C ALA A 29 -12.92 4.87 -3.15
N GLY A 30 -14.10 4.30 -3.37
CA GLY A 30 -15.37 5.03 -3.34
C GLY A 30 -15.35 6.25 -4.28
N SER A 31 -15.66 7.42 -3.71
CA SER A 31 -15.69 8.71 -4.41
C SER A 31 -14.33 9.42 -4.49
N GLY A 32 -13.22 8.75 -4.15
CA GLY A 32 -11.89 9.36 -4.10
C GLY A 32 -10.75 8.40 -4.39
N TYR A 33 -9.54 8.80 -3.97
CA TYR A 33 -8.33 8.01 -4.16
C TYR A 33 -7.28 8.24 -3.07
N TRP A 34 -6.50 7.20 -2.80
CA TRP A 34 -5.36 7.25 -1.89
C TRP A 34 -4.08 7.66 -2.62
N LYS A 35 -3.43 8.72 -2.14
CA LYS A 35 -2.15 9.20 -2.65
C LYS A 35 -1.05 8.88 -1.65
N ALA A 36 0.04 8.26 -2.11
CA ALA A 36 1.20 8.02 -1.25
C ALA A 36 1.81 9.34 -0.78
N THR A 37 2.26 9.39 0.46
CA THR A 37 2.96 10.52 1.07
C THR A 37 4.16 10.02 1.85
N GLY A 38 5.27 10.77 1.80
CA GLY A 38 6.54 10.37 2.40
C GLY A 38 7.21 9.17 1.72
N ALA A 39 8.37 8.80 2.27
CA ALA A 39 9.14 7.63 1.85
C ALA A 39 8.65 6.35 2.53
N ASP A 40 8.93 5.21 1.91
CA ASP A 40 8.68 3.90 2.49
C ASP A 40 9.57 3.66 3.71
N LYS A 41 8.98 3.17 4.80
CA LYS A 41 9.70 2.86 6.05
C LYS A 41 9.87 1.35 6.18
N PRO A 42 11.10 0.81 6.17
CA PRO A 42 11.33 -0.61 6.48
C PRO A 42 11.01 -0.89 7.95
N ILE A 43 10.48 -2.08 8.22
CA ILE A 43 10.13 -2.55 9.56
C ILE A 43 10.73 -3.94 9.77
N GLY A 44 11.45 -4.10 10.88
CA GLY A 44 12.14 -5.34 11.27
C GLY A 44 13.64 -5.14 11.42
N GLN A 45 14.24 -5.87 12.36
CA GLN A 45 15.68 -5.95 12.60
C GLN A 45 16.05 -7.39 12.97
N PRO A 46 17.23 -7.91 12.56
CA PRO A 46 18.29 -7.24 11.80
C PRO A 46 17.97 -7.07 10.30
N LYS A 47 16.97 -7.80 9.77
CA LYS A 47 16.48 -7.68 8.39
C LYS A 47 15.07 -7.11 8.38
N ALA A 48 14.75 -6.28 7.37
CA ALA A 48 13.41 -5.77 7.17
C ALA A 48 12.45 -6.92 6.78
N LEU A 49 11.39 -7.10 7.56
CA LEU A 49 10.32 -8.08 7.31
C LEU A 49 9.14 -7.43 6.57
N ALA A 50 8.92 -6.14 6.79
CA ALA A 50 7.82 -5.39 6.21
C ALA A 50 8.24 -3.99 5.78
N ILE A 51 7.37 -3.37 4.98
CA ILE A 51 7.47 -2.00 4.52
C ILE A 51 6.15 -1.31 4.86
N LYS A 52 6.25 -0.15 5.52
CA LYS A 52 5.13 0.74 5.81
C LYS A 52 5.14 1.92 4.84
N LYS A 53 4.02 2.14 4.16
CA LYS A 53 3.77 3.28 3.28
C LYS A 53 2.63 4.13 3.86
N ALA A 54 2.84 5.42 3.98
CA ALA A 54 1.78 6.35 4.37
C ALA A 54 1.01 6.85 3.15
N LEU A 55 -0.30 6.99 3.30
CA LEU A 55 -1.20 7.50 2.28
C LEU A 55 -2.15 8.53 2.87
N VAL A 56 -2.54 9.50 2.04
CA VAL A 56 -3.58 10.48 2.34
C VAL A 56 -4.72 10.26 1.35
N PHE A 57 -5.95 10.27 1.85
CA PHE A 57 -7.12 10.21 0.97
C PHE A 57 -7.45 11.58 0.39
N TYR A 58 -7.75 11.58 -0.89
CA TYR A 58 -8.27 12.73 -1.63
C TYR A 58 -9.70 12.43 -2.07
N ALA A 59 -10.64 13.29 -1.72
CA ALA A 59 -12.02 13.20 -2.16
C ALA A 59 -12.16 13.75 -3.59
N GLY A 60 -12.93 13.10 -4.45
CA GLY A 60 -13.12 13.48 -5.84
C GLY A 60 -12.15 12.82 -6.82
N LYS A 61 -12.22 13.24 -8.09
CA LYS A 61 -11.49 12.61 -9.19
C LYS A 61 -10.05 13.13 -9.31
N ALA A 62 -9.09 12.21 -9.38
CA ALA A 62 -7.69 12.56 -9.66
C ALA A 62 -7.55 13.26 -11.03
N PRO A 63 -6.66 14.26 -11.18
CA PRO A 63 -5.73 14.79 -10.18
C PRO A 63 -6.29 15.95 -9.33
N LYS A 64 -7.56 16.35 -9.54
CA LYS A 64 -8.17 17.54 -8.94
C LYS A 64 -8.89 17.28 -7.61
N GLY A 65 -8.61 16.15 -6.96
CA GLY A 65 -9.26 15.82 -5.69
C GLY A 65 -8.82 16.75 -4.56
N GLU A 66 -9.66 16.89 -3.54
CA GLU A 66 -9.40 17.68 -2.34
C GLU A 66 -8.76 16.81 -1.26
N LYS A 67 -7.68 17.31 -0.66
CA LYS A 67 -6.97 16.59 0.39
C LYS A 67 -7.85 16.52 1.64
N THR A 68 -7.97 15.33 2.22
CA THR A 68 -8.68 15.13 3.50
C THR A 68 -7.71 14.84 4.65
N ASN A 69 -8.25 14.71 5.86
CA ASN A 69 -7.50 14.30 7.05
C ASN A 69 -7.43 12.77 7.22
N TRP A 70 -8.01 11.99 6.30
CA TRP A 70 -7.95 10.54 6.35
C TRP A 70 -6.54 10.05 5.98
N ILE A 71 -5.91 9.36 6.92
CA ILE A 71 -4.58 8.77 6.78
C ILE A 71 -4.69 7.25 6.79
N MET A 72 -3.93 6.60 5.92
CA MET A 72 -3.76 5.16 5.92
C MET A 72 -2.28 4.81 6.01
N HIS A 73 -1.95 3.82 6.82
CA HIS A 73 -0.66 3.17 6.84
C HIS A 73 -0.79 1.78 6.20
N GLU A 74 -0.34 1.65 4.95
CA GLU A 74 -0.30 0.37 4.22
C GLU A 74 0.96 -0.38 4.66
N TYR A 75 0.79 -1.55 5.25
CA TYR A 75 1.87 -2.46 5.60
C TYR A 75 1.90 -3.62 4.58
N ARG A 76 3.09 -3.96 4.10
CA ARG A 76 3.31 -5.11 3.23
C ARG A 76 4.58 -5.83 3.64
N LEU A 77 4.66 -7.13 3.35
CA LEU A 77 5.92 -7.86 3.51
C LEU A 77 6.99 -7.30 2.55
N ALA A 78 8.24 -7.24 3.03
CA ALA A 78 9.38 -6.74 2.28
C ALA A 78 9.82 -7.75 1.20
N ASP A 79 9.75 -9.05 1.52
CA ASP A 79 10.28 -10.17 0.73
C ASP A 79 9.25 -10.82 -0.21
N VAL A 80 8.08 -10.20 -0.45
CA VAL A 80 7.23 -10.59 -1.59
C VAL A 80 7.80 -9.93 -2.85
N ASP A 81 9.00 -10.38 -3.20
CA ASP A 81 9.51 -10.28 -4.53
C ASP A 81 8.54 -11.06 -5.42
N ARG A 82 7.57 -10.34 -6.03
CA ARG A 82 6.78 -10.88 -7.14
C ARG A 82 7.62 -10.94 -8.42
N SER A 83 8.93 -11.20 -8.29
CA SER A 83 9.76 -11.82 -9.30
C SER A 83 9.28 -13.24 -9.67
N ALA A 84 8.19 -13.74 -9.10
CA ALA A 84 7.38 -14.85 -9.63
C ALA A 84 6.68 -14.56 -10.99
N ARG A 85 7.25 -13.69 -11.84
CA ARG A 85 7.20 -13.82 -13.30
C ARG A 85 8.54 -13.44 -13.96
N LYS A 86 9.67 -13.71 -13.33
CA LYS A 86 10.80 -14.25 -14.10
C LYS A 86 10.42 -15.70 -14.35
N LYS A 87 9.77 -15.94 -15.48
CA LYS A 87 9.87 -17.26 -16.12
C LYS A 87 11.37 -17.58 -16.13
N GLY A 88 11.74 -18.71 -15.52
CA GLY A 88 13.04 -19.27 -15.76
C GLY A 88 13.18 -19.49 -17.27
N ASN A 89 14.03 -18.71 -17.91
CA ASN A 89 14.78 -19.23 -19.05
C ASN A 89 16.14 -19.64 -18.48
N GLY A 90 16.12 -20.80 -17.82
CA GLY A 90 17.33 -21.59 -17.63
C GLY A 90 17.67 -22.25 -18.98
N LEU A 91 18.94 -22.14 -19.34
CA LEU A 91 19.71 -23.03 -20.20
C LEU A 91 18.96 -23.71 -21.36
N ARG A 92 19.15 -23.16 -22.57
CA ARG A 92 19.72 -23.87 -23.72
C ARG A 92 20.17 -22.86 -24.76
#